data_AF-A0A164Q6K2-F1
#
_entry.id   AF-A0A164Q6K2-F1
#
_cell.length_a   1.000
_cell.length_b   1.000
_cell.length_c   1.000
_cell.angle_alpha   90.00
_cell.angle_beta   90.00
_cell.angle_gamma   90.00
#
_symmetry.space_group_name_H-M   'P 1'
#
loop_
_entity.id
_entity.type
_entity.pdbx_description
1 polymer ?
#
loop_
_entity_poly.entity_id
_entity_poly.type
_entity_poly.pdbx_seq_one_letter_code
_entity_poly.pdbx_strand_id
1 'polypeptide(L)'
;MKRRMLAVEVVFLLTVGWIQQATGYGRGAPDTTCSTMLPRHGPNPQTSPSPYATTPLQTSVEPGGTITVRLAAINPADNFRGFLIHATNSSSQSFMALGSFINPPSNTKSVTCSPGLQNSLTHGDGRGKTSLDITWQAPAEYQGDVQFRATFVKDYNTFWTQVPAVALVRVGRASGVVTPAYQAPTTYSRDQASYPYVPPSTTTTTSTMPTTTSTTTTATTTRVVSTSPNPSTTQWSFAKQTPAPTASAQLPSIYMGCGDVKGCFGLQGGTCVQEGSCSAMVTYAVKGQRYEFELWATDTPANAYVAVAFSDDDIMGDDSVSECTLVNGRATSGLKLMEGKYNDGNLYCRFERQAQLVIADKHFDMAKEYHLFLARGPASDNGISYHDRQKTVTARSVSLAETGSVGASKGTLVKLHGALMVAAWMFAASCGILFARYFRLTWVGKQLGGKDLWFVFHRILMIITWLLTVIAFVLIFIELGGWTSLPVTTNPHAVIGVVTTVLAFIQPFMAYFRPHPGTPKRFIFNWAHWLVGNSAHILGSRFYSSI
;
A
#
# COMPACT_ATOMS: atom_id res chain seq x y z
N MET A 1 -26.90 3.11 17.06
CA MET A 1 -25.98 3.01 15.89
C MET A 1 -24.49 3.21 16.22
N LYS A 2 -24.10 3.99 17.24
CA LYS A 2 -22.67 4.27 17.57
C LYS A 2 -21.80 3.06 17.98
N ARG A 3 -22.38 1.98 18.52
CA ARG A 3 -21.61 0.77 18.91
C ARG A 3 -21.16 -0.12 17.73
N ARG A 4 -21.75 0.04 16.54
CA ARG A 4 -21.36 -0.73 15.34
C ARG A 4 -20.27 -0.04 14.50
N MET A 5 -20.20 1.31 14.53
CA MET A 5 -19.09 2.05 13.91
C MET A 5 -17.77 1.87 14.66
N LEU A 6 -17.78 1.78 15.99
CA LEU A 6 -16.55 1.60 16.75
C LEU A 6 -15.89 0.23 16.50
N ALA A 7 -16.68 -0.83 16.27
CA ALA A 7 -16.16 -2.15 15.94
C ALA A 7 -15.55 -2.19 14.52
N VAL A 8 -16.14 -1.45 13.57
CA VAL A 8 -15.62 -1.34 12.20
C VAL A 8 -14.39 -0.43 12.16
N GLU A 9 -14.36 0.67 12.91
CA GLU A 9 -13.19 1.55 13.04
C GLU A 9 -12.03 0.88 13.79
N VAL A 10 -12.31 0.10 14.85
CA VAL A 10 -11.27 -0.66 15.56
C VAL A 10 -10.75 -1.81 14.69
N VAL A 11 -11.59 -2.49 13.91
CA VAL A 11 -11.12 -3.50 12.94
C VAL A 11 -10.37 -2.85 11.76
N PHE A 12 -10.77 -1.67 11.29
CA PHE A 12 -10.08 -0.91 10.24
C PHE A 12 -8.74 -0.33 10.74
N LEU A 13 -8.66 0.17 11.98
CA LEU A 13 -7.43 0.65 12.61
C LEU A 13 -6.50 -0.51 13.03
N LEU A 14 -7.04 -1.68 13.41
CA LEU A 14 -6.25 -2.89 13.67
C LEU A 14 -5.81 -3.61 12.39
N THR A 15 -6.44 -3.37 11.25
CA THR A 15 -6.00 -3.92 9.94
C THR A 15 -5.10 -2.96 9.18
N VAL A 16 -5.31 -1.65 9.27
CA VAL A 16 -4.45 -0.62 8.67
C VAL A 16 -3.22 -0.34 9.53
N GLY A 17 -3.31 -0.42 10.87
CA GLY A 17 -2.19 -0.24 11.79
C GLY A 17 -1.15 -1.38 11.78
N TRP A 18 -1.44 -2.49 11.09
CA TRP A 18 -0.53 -3.61 10.88
C TRP A 18 0.03 -3.69 9.46
N ILE A 19 -0.33 -2.75 8.58
CA ILE A 19 0.45 -2.53 7.37
C ILE A 19 1.60 -1.60 7.77
N GLN A 20 2.59 -2.15 8.48
CA GLN A 20 3.93 -1.64 8.27
C GLN A 20 4.15 -1.69 6.77
N GLN A 21 4.44 -0.54 6.18
CA GLN A 21 4.81 -0.44 4.78
C GLN A 21 5.98 -1.42 4.56
N ALA A 22 5.66 -2.62 4.11
CA ALA A 22 6.63 -3.59 3.63
C ALA A 22 7.06 -3.08 2.26
N THR A 23 7.86 -2.03 2.31
CA THR A 23 8.62 -1.61 1.16
C THR A 23 9.63 -2.72 0.88
N GLY A 24 9.25 -3.66 0.02
CA GLY A 24 10.17 -4.64 -0.56
C GLY A 24 11.11 -3.93 -1.51
N TYR A 25 11.94 -3.00 -1.00
CA TYR A 25 12.99 -2.40 -1.80
C TYR A 25 14.08 -3.46 -1.99
N GLY A 26 14.47 -3.71 -3.24
CA GLY A 26 15.74 -4.38 -3.54
C GLY A 26 16.96 -3.53 -3.19
N ARG A 27 16.90 -2.76 -2.08
CA ARG A 27 17.88 -1.79 -1.61
C ARG A 27 18.39 -2.17 -0.21
N GLY A 28 19.15 -3.26 -0.14
CA GLY A 28 20.03 -3.53 1.00
C GLY A 28 19.36 -4.00 2.29
N ALA A 29 20.15 -4.61 3.18
CA ALA A 29 19.70 -4.98 4.52
C ALA A 29 19.49 -3.73 5.42
N PRO A 30 18.50 -3.74 6.34
CA PRO A 30 18.37 -2.73 7.39
C PRO A 30 19.36 -2.95 8.55
N ASP A 31 19.67 -1.90 9.31
CA ASP A 31 20.62 -1.90 10.45
C ASP A 31 20.30 -2.94 11.54
N THR A 32 19.06 -3.39 11.62
CA THR A 32 18.62 -4.43 12.55
C THR A 32 19.03 -5.86 12.16
N THR A 33 19.71 -6.03 11.03
CA THR A 33 20.16 -7.34 10.49
C THR A 33 21.59 -7.69 10.89
N CYS A 34 22.29 -6.77 11.55
CA CYS A 34 23.72 -6.86 11.80
C CYS A 34 24.14 -7.99 12.75
N SER A 35 23.33 -8.27 13.78
CA SER A 35 23.64 -9.32 14.76
C SER A 35 23.38 -10.73 14.22
N THR A 36 22.38 -10.88 13.37
CA THR A 36 21.98 -12.18 12.83
C THR A 36 22.64 -12.50 11.49
N MET A 37 23.03 -11.47 10.74
CA MET A 37 23.43 -11.54 9.33
C MET A 37 22.42 -12.28 8.42
N LEU A 38 21.20 -12.46 8.90
CA LEU A 38 20.15 -13.23 8.26
C LEU A 38 19.26 -12.30 7.43
N PRO A 39 19.03 -12.59 6.14
CA PRO A 39 17.94 -11.96 5.42
C PRO A 39 16.65 -12.09 6.25
N ARG A 40 15.98 -10.98 6.56
CA ARG A 40 14.80 -10.95 7.46
C ARG A 40 13.59 -11.74 6.96
N HIS A 41 13.69 -12.31 5.76
CA HIS A 41 12.65 -13.05 5.06
C HIS A 41 13.31 -14.14 4.21
N GLY A 42 12.64 -15.27 4.05
CA GLY A 42 13.13 -16.40 3.28
C GLY A 42 13.26 -17.68 4.11
N PRO A 43 13.69 -18.78 3.47
CA PRO A 43 13.95 -20.06 4.14
C PRO A 43 15.20 -19.97 5.03
N ASN A 44 15.59 -21.07 5.69
CA ASN A 44 16.84 -21.11 6.46
C ASN A 44 18.08 -21.02 5.55
N PRO A 45 19.24 -20.53 6.07
CA PRO A 45 20.50 -20.50 5.33
C PRO A 45 20.88 -21.89 4.80
N GLN A 46 21.57 -21.92 3.67
CA GLN A 46 22.15 -23.13 3.12
C GLN A 46 23.24 -23.68 4.05
N THR A 47 23.25 -25.00 4.26
CA THR A 47 24.27 -25.71 5.05
C THR A 47 25.43 -26.21 4.20
N SER A 48 25.29 -26.17 2.87
CA SER A 48 26.37 -26.48 1.94
C SER A 48 27.45 -25.39 1.96
N PRO A 49 28.68 -25.69 1.52
CA PRO A 49 29.71 -24.68 1.33
C PRO A 49 29.22 -23.54 0.42
N SER A 50 29.56 -22.30 0.79
CA SER A 50 29.24 -21.12 -0.02
C SER A 50 29.98 -21.17 -1.36
N PRO A 51 29.30 -20.96 -2.50
CA PRO A 51 29.96 -20.83 -3.80
C PRO A 51 30.62 -19.46 -3.99
N TYR A 52 30.59 -18.61 -2.95
CA TYR A 52 31.17 -17.27 -2.93
C TYR A 52 32.18 -17.16 -1.78
N ALA A 53 33.22 -16.38 -2.00
CA ALA A 53 34.30 -16.15 -1.05
C ALA A 53 34.54 -14.65 -0.82
N THR A 54 35.02 -14.35 0.38
CA THR A 54 35.52 -13.02 0.78
C THR A 54 37.03 -13.12 0.93
N THR A 55 37.77 -12.33 0.15
CA THR A 55 39.23 -12.36 0.08
C THR A 55 39.82 -10.98 0.32
N PRO A 56 40.43 -10.74 1.49
CA PRO A 56 41.27 -9.56 1.69
C PRO A 56 42.46 -9.60 0.72
N LEU A 57 42.70 -8.52 -0.03
CA LEU A 57 43.86 -8.43 -0.92
C LEU A 57 45.15 -8.12 -0.15
N GLN A 58 45.01 -7.57 1.06
CA GLN A 58 46.08 -7.36 2.03
C GLN A 58 45.70 -8.06 3.34
N THR A 59 46.65 -8.80 3.92
CA THR A 59 46.48 -9.51 5.21
C THR A 59 47.08 -8.76 6.40
N SER A 60 47.66 -7.58 6.18
CA SER A 60 48.15 -6.69 7.23
C SER A 60 47.88 -5.23 6.89
N VAL A 61 47.65 -4.41 7.93
CA VAL A 61 47.42 -2.97 7.81
C VAL A 61 47.81 -2.25 9.11
N GLU A 62 48.36 -1.05 9.00
CA GLU A 62 48.58 -0.20 10.17
C GLU A 62 47.25 0.34 10.73
N PRO A 63 47.18 0.68 12.04
CA PRO A 63 45.99 1.33 12.59
C PRO A 63 45.62 2.60 11.81
N GLY A 64 44.35 2.76 11.44
CA GLY A 64 43.89 3.86 10.58
C GLY A 64 44.10 3.65 9.06
N GLY A 65 44.87 2.64 8.66
CA GLY A 65 45.14 2.31 7.27
C GLY A 65 43.96 1.61 6.57
N THR A 66 44.07 1.44 5.26
CA THR A 66 42.99 0.89 4.41
C THR A 66 43.44 -0.35 3.65
N ILE A 67 42.54 -1.31 3.46
CA ILE A 67 42.72 -2.49 2.62
C ILE A 67 41.58 -2.64 1.62
N THR A 68 41.81 -3.43 0.58
CA THR A 68 40.77 -3.86 -0.36
C THR A 68 40.32 -5.27 0.00
N VAL A 69 39.01 -5.49 0.06
CA VAL A 69 38.38 -6.78 0.27
C VAL A 69 37.56 -7.13 -0.97
N ARG A 70 37.79 -8.31 -1.54
CA ARG A 70 37.09 -8.80 -2.72
C ARG A 70 36.02 -9.81 -2.31
N LEU A 71 34.79 -9.56 -2.73
CA LEU A 71 33.69 -10.53 -2.70
C LEU A 71 33.55 -11.12 -4.10
N ALA A 72 33.67 -12.44 -4.27
CA ALA A 72 33.61 -13.05 -5.60
C ALA A 72 32.97 -14.44 -5.58
N ALA A 73 32.35 -14.82 -6.69
CA ALA A 73 32.00 -16.21 -6.97
C ALA A 73 33.27 -17.03 -7.23
N ILE A 74 33.30 -18.25 -6.68
CA ILE A 74 34.40 -19.20 -6.89
C ILE A 74 34.38 -19.69 -8.35
N ASN A 75 33.18 -19.95 -8.89
CA ASN A 75 32.97 -20.27 -10.30
C ASN A 75 32.54 -19.02 -11.07
N PRO A 76 33.16 -18.70 -12.23
CA PRO A 76 32.79 -17.52 -13.03
C PRO A 76 31.35 -17.51 -13.56
N ALA A 77 30.70 -18.68 -13.62
CA ALA A 77 29.31 -18.83 -14.05
C ALA A 77 28.29 -18.49 -12.94
N ASP A 78 28.72 -18.43 -11.68
CA ASP A 78 27.86 -18.06 -10.56
C ASP A 78 27.84 -16.54 -10.33
N ASN A 79 26.73 -16.04 -9.81
CA ASN A 79 26.59 -14.65 -9.38
C ASN A 79 25.82 -14.57 -8.06
N PHE A 80 26.09 -13.53 -7.27
CA PHE A 80 25.32 -13.18 -6.08
C PHE A 80 24.59 -11.86 -6.31
N ARG A 81 23.35 -11.75 -5.82
CA ARG A 81 22.48 -10.57 -5.99
C ARG A 81 22.49 -9.66 -4.78
N GLY A 82 22.64 -10.24 -3.60
CA GLY A 82 22.69 -9.53 -2.33
C GLY A 82 23.90 -9.95 -1.52
N PHE A 83 24.39 -9.02 -0.70
CA PHE A 83 25.39 -9.31 0.31
C PHE A 83 25.21 -8.43 1.55
N LEU A 84 25.78 -8.86 2.66
CA LEU A 84 26.02 -8.04 3.86
C LEU A 84 27.38 -8.44 4.41
N ILE A 85 28.28 -7.46 4.62
CA ILE A 85 29.63 -7.71 5.13
C ILE A 85 29.94 -6.79 6.31
N HIS A 86 30.65 -7.35 7.29
CA HIS A 86 31.23 -6.64 8.40
C HIS A 86 32.56 -7.28 8.82
N ALA A 87 33.30 -6.58 9.68
CA ALA A 87 34.56 -7.04 10.22
C ALA A 87 34.45 -7.15 11.74
N THR A 88 34.88 -8.26 12.35
CA THR A 88 34.85 -8.45 13.81
C THR A 88 36.23 -8.80 14.33
N ASN A 89 36.44 -8.65 15.63
CA ASN A 89 37.66 -9.16 16.29
C ASN A 89 37.67 -10.70 16.19
N SER A 90 38.79 -11.31 15.80
CA SER A 90 38.92 -12.76 15.71
C SER A 90 38.86 -13.48 17.08
N SER A 91 39.22 -12.76 18.14
CA SER A 91 39.44 -13.28 19.49
C SER A 91 38.24 -13.06 20.43
N SER A 92 37.21 -12.34 20.00
CA SER A 92 36.00 -12.12 20.80
C SER A 92 34.78 -12.75 20.13
N GLN A 93 33.85 -13.25 20.94
CA GLN A 93 32.50 -13.64 20.47
C GLN A 93 31.59 -12.43 20.25
N SER A 94 32.14 -11.22 20.26
CA SER A 94 31.37 -9.99 20.11
C SER A 94 31.04 -9.74 18.64
N PHE A 95 29.76 -9.51 18.35
CA PHE A 95 29.28 -9.11 17.02
C PHE A 95 29.50 -7.61 16.72
N MET A 96 30.29 -6.92 17.53
CA MET A 96 30.61 -5.51 17.29
C MET A 96 31.50 -5.37 16.06
N ALA A 97 30.98 -4.68 15.05
CA ALA A 97 31.68 -4.47 13.80
C ALA A 97 32.77 -3.39 13.94
N LEU A 98 33.98 -3.71 13.49
CA LEU A 98 35.18 -2.88 13.54
C LEU A 98 35.43 -2.15 12.21
N GLY A 99 36.01 -0.96 12.32
CA GLY A 99 36.43 -0.17 11.16
C GLY A 99 35.27 0.44 10.39
N SER A 100 35.53 0.93 9.20
CA SER A 100 34.53 1.54 8.32
C SER A 100 34.76 1.17 6.86
N PHE A 101 33.68 0.95 6.11
CA PHE A 101 33.77 0.80 4.66
C PHE A 101 33.73 2.19 4.02
N ILE A 102 34.80 2.55 3.31
CA ILE A 102 34.99 3.89 2.73
C ILE A 102 34.88 3.85 1.21
N ASN A 103 34.45 4.95 0.61
CA ASN A 103 34.24 5.09 -0.84
C ASN A 103 33.47 3.91 -1.47
N PRO A 104 32.31 3.51 -0.90
CA PRO A 104 31.58 2.35 -1.38
C PRO A 104 31.09 2.55 -2.83
N PRO A 105 31.14 1.52 -3.69
CA PRO A 105 30.62 1.61 -5.06
C PRO A 105 29.14 2.00 -5.10
N SER A 106 28.70 2.70 -6.16
CA SER A 106 27.33 3.26 -6.26
C SER A 106 26.20 2.24 -6.22
N ASN A 107 26.49 0.96 -6.48
CA ASN A 107 25.56 -0.17 -6.38
C ASN A 107 25.58 -0.85 -4.99
N THR A 108 26.08 -0.16 -3.97
CA THR A 108 26.15 -0.61 -2.57
C THR A 108 25.54 0.42 -1.63
N LYS A 109 25.26 0.02 -0.39
CA LYS A 109 24.66 0.86 0.64
C LYS A 109 25.37 0.61 1.97
N SER A 110 25.84 1.66 2.63
CA SER A 110 26.39 1.58 3.98
C SER A 110 25.30 1.29 5.01
N VAL A 111 25.64 0.52 6.04
CA VAL A 111 24.77 0.10 7.14
C VAL A 111 25.51 0.38 8.45
N THR A 112 24.82 0.97 9.42
CA THR A 112 25.39 1.35 10.72
C THR A 112 25.07 0.25 11.72
N CYS A 113 25.91 -0.78 11.77
CA CYS A 113 25.72 -1.94 12.65
C CYS A 113 26.15 -1.68 14.10
N SER A 114 26.87 -0.59 14.35
CA SER A 114 27.15 -0.07 15.69
C SER A 114 27.02 1.45 15.69
N PRO A 115 26.49 2.07 16.76
CA PRO A 115 26.18 3.50 16.77
C PRO A 115 27.37 4.36 16.34
N GLY A 116 27.15 5.25 15.37
CA GLY A 116 28.12 6.25 14.94
C GLY A 116 29.14 5.83 13.88
N LEU A 117 29.13 4.58 13.40
CA LEU A 117 30.12 4.08 12.43
C LEU A 117 29.47 3.39 11.22
N GLN A 118 29.90 3.74 9.99
CA GLN A 118 29.56 3.04 8.74
C GLN A 118 30.38 1.73 8.63
N ASN A 119 30.21 0.85 9.62
CA ASN A 119 31.04 -0.34 9.84
C ASN A 119 30.54 -1.60 9.11
N SER A 120 29.52 -1.47 8.26
CA SER A 120 29.00 -2.56 7.45
C SER A 120 28.51 -2.09 6.10
N LEU A 121 28.49 -3.01 5.13
CA LEU A 121 28.12 -2.70 3.75
C LEU A 121 27.18 -3.76 3.19
N THR A 122 26.15 -3.33 2.47
CA THR A 122 25.18 -4.19 1.79
C THR A 122 24.97 -3.79 0.34
N HIS A 123 24.24 -4.60 -0.42
CA HIS A 123 23.88 -4.30 -1.80
C HIS A 123 22.94 -3.08 -1.91
N GLY A 124 23.16 -2.23 -2.91
CA GLY A 124 22.28 -1.10 -3.24
C GLY A 124 21.23 -1.46 -4.30
N ASP A 125 21.47 -2.54 -5.06
CA ASP A 125 20.56 -3.10 -6.05
C ASP A 125 20.62 -4.64 -6.09
N GLY A 126 19.57 -5.26 -6.62
CA GLY A 126 19.46 -6.72 -6.80
C GLY A 126 20.07 -7.27 -8.09
N ARG A 127 20.94 -6.52 -8.78
CA ARG A 127 21.62 -6.99 -10.00
C ARG A 127 22.65 -8.06 -9.61
N GLY A 128 22.76 -9.12 -10.42
CA GLY A 128 23.75 -10.18 -10.21
C GLY A 128 25.17 -9.66 -10.36
N LYS A 129 26.05 -10.03 -9.42
CA LYS A 129 27.45 -9.65 -9.34
C LYS A 129 28.30 -10.91 -9.32
N THR A 130 29.32 -10.98 -10.16
CA THR A 130 30.32 -12.06 -10.16
C THR A 130 31.48 -11.72 -9.22
N SER A 131 31.85 -10.45 -9.14
CA SER A 131 32.85 -9.92 -8.21
C SER A 131 32.55 -8.47 -7.81
N LEU A 132 32.98 -8.07 -6.62
CA LEU A 132 32.88 -6.72 -6.07
C LEU A 132 34.08 -6.44 -5.16
N ASP A 133 34.82 -5.38 -5.45
CA ASP A 133 35.91 -4.89 -4.59
C ASP A 133 35.41 -3.73 -3.72
N ILE A 134 35.70 -3.80 -2.43
CA ILE A 134 35.31 -2.80 -1.44
C ILE A 134 36.50 -2.40 -0.58
N THR A 135 36.53 -1.15 -0.13
CA THR A 135 37.63 -0.62 0.68
C THR A 135 37.22 -0.54 2.14
N TRP A 136 38.03 -1.13 3.02
CA TRP A 136 37.82 -1.12 4.47
C TRP A 136 38.96 -0.37 5.15
N GLN A 137 38.61 0.52 6.09
CA GLN A 137 39.54 1.28 6.91
C GLN A 137 39.55 0.72 8.34
N ALA A 138 40.75 0.40 8.84
CA ALA A 138 40.96 -0.04 10.20
C ALA A 138 40.75 1.12 11.21
N PRO A 139 40.17 0.89 12.39
CA PRO A 139 40.15 1.91 13.45
C PRO A 139 41.57 2.35 13.83
N ALA A 140 41.75 3.62 14.18
CA ALA A 140 43.07 4.16 14.54
C ALA A 140 43.56 3.63 15.91
N GLU A 141 42.62 3.30 16.78
CA GLU A 141 42.83 2.85 18.15
C GLU A 141 42.85 1.33 18.32
N TYR A 142 42.61 0.57 17.25
CA TYR A 142 42.55 -0.89 17.31
C TYR A 142 43.85 -1.56 16.86
N GLN A 143 44.30 -2.57 17.62
CA GLN A 143 45.36 -3.49 17.23
C GLN A 143 44.92 -4.92 17.54
N GLY A 144 45.05 -5.83 16.60
CA GLY A 144 44.53 -7.19 16.73
C GLY A 144 44.36 -7.89 15.39
N ASP A 145 43.78 -9.07 15.41
CA ASP A 145 43.39 -9.81 14.22
C ASP A 145 41.91 -9.58 13.92
N VAL A 146 41.62 -9.25 12.67
CA VAL A 146 40.28 -8.95 12.15
C VAL A 146 39.80 -10.08 11.26
N GLN A 147 38.58 -10.54 11.51
CA GLN A 147 37.88 -11.51 10.69
C GLN A 147 36.73 -10.83 9.95
N PHE A 148 36.75 -10.88 8.62
CA PHE A 148 35.57 -10.51 7.82
C PHE A 148 34.58 -11.66 7.79
N ARG A 149 33.30 -11.34 7.91
CA ARG A 149 32.19 -12.28 7.70
C ARG A 149 31.21 -11.67 6.70
N ALA A 150 30.73 -12.49 5.79
CA ALA A 150 29.77 -12.07 4.77
C ALA A 150 28.57 -13.00 4.71
N THR A 151 27.43 -12.41 4.37
CA THR A 151 26.25 -13.12 3.89
C THR A 151 26.17 -12.93 2.39
N PHE A 152 25.91 -14.02 1.64
CA PHE A 152 25.74 -14.01 0.19
C PHE A 152 24.35 -14.52 -0.17
N VAL A 153 23.65 -13.79 -1.04
CA VAL A 153 22.31 -14.15 -1.52
C VAL A 153 22.38 -14.42 -3.02
N LYS A 154 22.14 -15.66 -3.43
CA LYS A 154 22.01 -16.05 -4.85
C LYS A 154 20.63 -15.65 -5.37
N ASP A 155 19.59 -16.00 -4.63
CA ASP A 155 18.21 -15.64 -4.86
C ASP A 155 17.41 -15.65 -3.55
N TYR A 156 16.11 -15.34 -3.61
CA TYR A 156 15.23 -15.23 -2.44
C TYR A 156 15.25 -16.48 -1.53
N ASN A 157 15.45 -17.67 -2.11
CA ASN A 157 15.43 -18.93 -1.36
C ASN A 157 16.82 -19.48 -1.05
N THR A 158 17.87 -18.93 -1.67
CA THR A 158 19.20 -19.53 -1.66
C THR A 158 20.23 -18.50 -1.20
N PHE A 159 20.71 -18.66 0.04
CA PHE A 159 21.68 -17.76 0.65
C PHE A 159 22.53 -18.46 1.73
N TRP A 160 23.70 -17.90 1.99
CA TRP A 160 24.66 -18.36 3.00
C TRP A 160 24.95 -17.20 3.94
N THR A 161 24.98 -17.45 5.24
CA THR A 161 25.19 -16.42 6.27
C THR A 161 26.47 -16.65 7.05
N GLN A 162 27.06 -15.57 7.57
CA GLN A 162 28.26 -15.61 8.42
C GLN A 162 29.46 -16.37 7.83
N VAL A 163 29.58 -16.37 6.50
CA VAL A 163 30.70 -17.00 5.77
C VAL A 163 31.98 -16.25 6.11
N PRO A 164 32.97 -16.88 6.77
CA PRO A 164 34.22 -16.22 7.10
C PRO A 164 35.05 -15.99 5.83
N ALA A 165 35.79 -14.89 5.80
CA ALA A 165 36.81 -14.65 4.80
C ALA A 165 37.93 -15.71 4.85
N VAL A 166 38.58 -15.91 3.70
CA VAL A 166 39.60 -16.94 3.51
C VAL A 166 40.89 -16.70 4.31
N ALA A 167 41.10 -15.47 4.78
CA ALA A 167 42.24 -15.08 5.60
C ALA A 167 41.85 -14.01 6.64
N LEU A 168 42.56 -13.99 7.76
CA LEU A 168 42.52 -12.91 8.75
C LEU A 168 43.34 -11.71 8.29
N VAL A 169 43.03 -10.54 8.83
CA VAL A 169 43.81 -9.31 8.63
C VAL A 169 44.40 -8.84 9.94
N ARG A 170 45.73 -8.73 10.02
CA ARG A 170 46.45 -8.22 11.19
C ARG A 170 46.48 -6.68 11.16
N VAL A 171 45.83 -6.05 12.13
CA VAL A 171 45.94 -4.61 12.39
C VAL A 171 47.04 -4.35 13.41
N GLY A 172 48.12 -3.71 12.99
CA GLY A 172 49.26 -3.39 13.84
C GLY A 172 50.43 -2.84 13.03
N ARG A 173 51.36 -2.14 13.70
CA ARG A 173 52.62 -1.77 13.05
C ARG A 173 53.34 -3.04 12.63
N ALA A 174 53.93 -3.04 11.43
CA ALA A 174 54.83 -4.10 11.03
C ALA A 174 55.93 -4.20 12.10
N SER A 175 55.86 -5.22 12.96
CA SER A 175 56.99 -5.54 13.83
C SER A 175 58.16 -5.75 12.89
N GLY A 176 59.18 -4.91 13.07
CA GLY A 176 60.38 -4.93 12.26
C GLY A 176 60.88 -6.37 12.09
N VAL A 177 61.37 -6.63 10.89
CA VAL A 177 62.14 -7.82 10.55
C VAL A 177 63.17 -8.06 11.65
N VAL A 178 62.89 -8.99 12.55
CA VAL A 178 63.92 -9.64 13.36
C VAL A 178 64.31 -10.88 12.58
N THR A 179 65.38 -10.76 11.81
CA THR A 179 66.15 -11.88 11.28
C THR A 179 66.44 -12.88 12.40
N PRO A 180 65.99 -14.14 12.32
CA PRO A 180 66.53 -15.19 13.16
C PRO A 180 67.93 -15.54 12.63
N ALA A 181 68.91 -15.37 13.51
CA ALA A 181 70.27 -15.83 13.31
C ALA A 181 70.31 -17.35 13.08
N TYR A 182 71.27 -17.74 12.25
CA TYR A 182 71.68 -19.11 11.99
C TYR A 182 72.02 -19.86 13.28
N GLN A 183 71.29 -20.95 13.56
CA GLN A 183 71.78 -22.03 14.43
C GLN A 183 71.49 -23.38 13.74
N ALA A 184 72.56 -24.07 13.38
CA ALA A 184 72.57 -25.51 13.15
C ALA A 184 72.76 -26.24 14.51
N PRO A 185 72.80 -27.58 14.59
CA PRO A 185 71.93 -28.66 14.08
C PRO A 185 71.37 -29.51 15.25
N THR A 186 70.57 -30.57 15.00
CA THR A 186 70.77 -31.93 15.56
C THR A 186 69.68 -32.92 15.11
N THR A 187 70.10 -34.18 15.03
CA THR A 187 69.45 -35.38 14.47
C THR A 187 68.65 -36.21 15.47
N TYR A 188 67.84 -37.15 14.93
CA TYR A 188 67.13 -38.32 15.54
C TYR A 188 65.80 -38.01 16.29
N SER A 189 64.72 -38.79 16.21
CA SER A 189 64.48 -40.15 15.71
C SER A 189 63.02 -40.35 15.24
N ARG A 190 62.88 -41.35 14.37
CA ARG A 190 61.68 -42.09 13.93
C ARG A 190 60.88 -42.65 15.11
N ASP A 191 59.55 -42.59 15.05
CA ASP A 191 58.68 -43.75 15.25
C ASP A 191 57.23 -43.54 14.76
N GLN A 192 56.69 -44.61 14.17
CA GLN A 192 55.37 -44.75 13.55
C GLN A 192 54.26 -45.02 14.59
N ALA A 193 53.01 -44.63 14.28
CA ALA A 193 51.85 -45.54 14.39
C ALA A 193 50.60 -44.96 13.69
N SER A 194 49.98 -45.82 12.90
CA SER A 194 48.72 -45.68 12.15
C SER A 194 47.47 -45.93 12.99
N TYR A 195 46.33 -45.32 12.64
CA TYR A 195 44.99 -45.86 12.96
C TYR A 195 43.96 -45.60 11.83
N PRO A 196 42.91 -46.43 11.70
CA PRO A 196 42.24 -46.75 10.44
C PRO A 196 40.83 -46.15 10.26
N TYR A 197 40.39 -46.17 9.00
CA TYR A 197 39.08 -45.77 8.48
C TYR A 197 37.98 -46.83 8.75
N VAL A 198 36.78 -46.39 9.13
CA VAL A 198 35.57 -47.21 9.32
C VAL A 198 34.46 -46.70 8.38
N PRO A 199 33.86 -47.54 7.52
CA PRO A 199 32.71 -47.16 6.69
C PRO A 199 31.37 -47.39 7.41
N PRO A 200 30.27 -46.74 6.96
CA PRO A 200 28.96 -46.81 7.63
C PRO A 200 28.15 -48.04 7.18
N SER A 201 27.47 -48.67 8.13
CA SER A 201 26.53 -49.78 7.93
C SER A 201 25.10 -49.29 7.66
N THR A 202 24.48 -49.90 6.65
CA THR A 202 23.06 -49.90 6.31
C THR A 202 22.25 -50.74 7.30
N THR A 203 21.12 -50.23 7.78
CA THR A 203 20.12 -51.03 8.49
C THR A 203 18.76 -50.91 7.81
N THR A 204 18.31 -52.05 7.29
CA THR A 204 16.98 -52.34 6.74
C THR A 204 16.01 -52.56 7.90
N THR A 205 14.81 -51.97 7.86
CA THR A 205 13.68 -52.40 8.71
C THR A 205 12.47 -52.76 7.87
N THR A 206 12.09 -54.02 8.04
CA THR A 206 10.98 -54.74 7.39
C THR A 206 9.63 -54.28 7.95
N SER A 207 8.67 -54.09 7.06
CA SER A 207 7.26 -53.84 7.37
C SER A 207 6.52 -55.16 7.55
N THR A 208 5.83 -55.34 8.68
CA THR A 208 4.69 -56.25 8.80
C THR A 208 3.57 -55.60 9.60
N MET A 209 2.37 -55.66 9.03
CA MET A 209 1.09 -55.28 9.61
C MET A 209 0.57 -56.41 10.51
N PRO A 210 -0.27 -56.14 11.52
CA PRO A 210 -1.63 -56.68 11.45
C PRO A 210 -2.74 -55.78 12.04
N THR A 211 -3.94 -56.29 11.84
CA THR A 211 -5.28 -55.69 11.75
C THR A 211 -5.98 -55.37 13.09
N THR A 212 -6.88 -54.38 12.99
CA THR A 212 -8.06 -53.97 13.78
C THR A 212 -8.58 -54.84 14.92
N THR A 213 -8.97 -54.22 16.05
CA THR A 213 -10.26 -54.48 16.75
C THR A 213 -10.65 -53.27 17.61
N SER A 214 -11.93 -52.91 17.58
CA SER A 214 -12.61 -51.84 18.32
C SER A 214 -13.20 -52.31 19.65
N THR A 215 -13.13 -51.49 20.71
CA THR A 215 -14.04 -51.60 21.87
C THR A 215 -14.22 -50.27 22.60
N THR A 216 -15.48 -50.00 22.91
CA THR A 216 -16.04 -48.89 23.69
C THR A 216 -15.94 -49.17 25.19
N THR A 217 -15.61 -48.17 26.02
CA THR A 217 -16.08 -48.16 27.42
C THR A 217 -16.19 -46.77 28.02
N THR A 218 -17.36 -46.54 28.60
CA THR A 218 -17.83 -45.42 29.43
C THR A 218 -17.23 -45.46 30.83
N ALA A 219 -16.96 -44.32 31.47
CA ALA A 219 -17.04 -44.21 32.93
C ALA A 219 -17.22 -42.75 33.42
N THR A 220 -18.34 -42.59 34.13
CA THR A 220 -18.82 -41.52 35.00
C THR A 220 -17.85 -41.14 36.13
N THR A 221 -17.84 -39.88 36.61
CA THR A 221 -17.67 -39.52 38.04
C THR A 221 -18.18 -38.09 38.34
N THR A 222 -19.32 -38.05 39.04
CA THR A 222 -19.72 -37.29 40.24
C THR A 222 -19.41 -35.79 40.44
N ARG A 223 -20.51 -35.10 40.83
CA ARG A 223 -20.71 -33.72 41.28
C ARG A 223 -20.29 -33.51 42.75
N VAL A 224 -19.65 -32.38 43.05
CA VAL A 224 -19.63 -31.76 44.39
C VAL A 224 -19.91 -30.26 44.26
N VAL A 225 -20.84 -29.78 45.09
CA VAL A 225 -21.26 -28.37 45.26
C VAL A 225 -20.49 -27.77 46.44
N SER A 226 -19.98 -26.55 46.31
CA SER A 226 -19.87 -25.60 47.44
C SER A 226 -19.59 -24.17 46.95
N THR A 227 -19.76 -23.22 47.87
CA THR A 227 -20.23 -21.83 47.78
C THR A 227 -19.21 -20.75 47.41
N SER A 228 -19.75 -19.62 46.92
CA SER A 228 -19.16 -18.27 46.71
C SER A 228 -18.47 -17.70 48.00
N PRO A 229 -17.49 -16.79 47.90
CA PRO A 229 -17.77 -15.35 47.71
C PRO A 229 -16.85 -14.59 46.71
N ASN A 230 -17.40 -13.46 46.25
CA ASN A 230 -16.88 -12.34 45.44
C ASN A 230 -15.37 -11.99 45.60
N PRO A 231 -14.74 -11.40 44.54
CA PRO A 231 -14.44 -9.97 44.64
C PRO A 231 -14.53 -9.14 43.32
N SER A 232 -15.15 -7.97 43.46
CA SER A 232 -14.65 -6.65 43.04
C SER A 232 -14.21 -6.41 41.58
N THR A 233 -15.17 -6.06 40.73
CA THR A 233 -14.95 -5.35 39.46
C THR A 233 -14.54 -3.90 39.67
N THR A 234 -13.36 -3.50 39.17
CA THR A 234 -12.97 -2.10 38.99
C THR A 234 -13.18 -1.71 37.52
N GLN A 235 -14.28 -1.01 37.24
CA GLN A 235 -14.61 -0.49 35.92
C GLN A 235 -14.13 0.97 35.83
N TRP A 236 -13.21 1.26 34.91
CA TRP A 236 -12.81 2.63 34.58
C TRP A 236 -13.80 3.24 33.59
N SER A 237 -14.58 4.22 34.08
CA SER A 237 -15.48 5.05 33.28
C SER A 237 -14.78 6.36 32.90
N PHE A 238 -14.38 6.49 31.63
CA PHE A 238 -14.05 7.79 31.05
C PHE A 238 -15.34 8.50 30.62
N ALA A 239 -16.00 9.17 31.56
CA ALA A 239 -17.03 10.14 31.25
C ALA A 239 -16.35 11.40 30.68
N LYS A 240 -16.47 11.62 29.37
CA LYS A 240 -16.17 12.91 28.75
C LYS A 240 -17.20 13.92 29.29
N GLN A 241 -16.73 14.91 30.05
CA GLN A 241 -17.54 16.05 30.46
C GLN A 241 -18.03 16.79 29.21
N THR A 242 -19.34 16.77 29.02
CA THR A 242 -20.06 17.62 28.06
C THR A 242 -20.09 19.03 28.64
N PRO A 243 -19.56 20.07 27.97
CA PRO A 243 -19.86 21.44 28.33
C PRO A 243 -21.37 21.68 28.17
N ALA A 244 -21.97 22.33 29.15
CA ALA A 244 -23.38 22.70 29.17
C ALA A 244 -23.79 23.45 27.87
N PRO A 245 -25.02 23.29 27.38
CA PRO A 245 -25.48 23.95 26.16
C PRO A 245 -25.55 25.46 26.40
N THR A 246 -24.61 26.19 25.81
CA THR A 246 -24.73 27.64 25.66
C THR A 246 -25.85 27.93 24.66
N ALA A 247 -26.77 28.79 25.08
CA ALA A 247 -27.86 29.45 24.36
C ALA A 247 -28.06 29.10 22.87
N SER A 248 -29.29 28.68 22.55
CA SER A 248 -29.91 28.65 21.21
C SER A 248 -29.29 29.65 20.22
N ALA A 249 -28.36 29.21 19.38
CA ALA A 249 -27.99 29.92 18.18
C ALA A 249 -29.19 29.90 17.24
N GLN A 250 -29.82 31.06 17.04
CA GLN A 250 -30.90 31.23 16.09
C GLN A 250 -30.36 30.87 14.69
N LEU A 251 -31.00 29.90 14.02
CA LEU A 251 -30.62 29.48 12.67
C LEU A 251 -30.54 30.70 11.74
N PRO A 252 -29.54 30.79 10.86
CA PRO A 252 -29.45 31.87 9.89
C PRO A 252 -30.76 32.04 9.11
N SER A 253 -31.16 33.28 8.83
CA SER A 253 -32.45 33.59 8.21
C SER A 253 -32.70 32.89 6.87
N ILE A 254 -31.64 32.48 6.18
CA ILE A 254 -31.74 31.75 4.92
C ILE A 254 -32.38 30.35 5.06
N TYR A 255 -32.31 29.74 6.24
CA TYR A 255 -32.99 28.46 6.52
C TYR A 255 -34.49 28.66 6.76
N MET A 256 -34.95 29.88 7.02
CA MET A 256 -36.35 30.16 7.30
C MET A 256 -37.20 30.02 6.03
N GLY A 257 -38.24 29.18 6.10
CA GLY A 257 -39.16 28.93 5.00
C GLY A 257 -38.69 27.87 4.00
N CYS A 258 -37.56 27.21 4.25
CA CYS A 258 -37.16 26.00 3.53
C CYS A 258 -38.16 24.87 3.76
N GLY A 259 -38.70 24.28 2.69
CA GLY A 259 -39.72 23.22 2.79
C GLY A 259 -41.16 23.73 2.67
N ASP A 260 -41.38 25.02 2.94
CA ASP A 260 -42.71 25.62 2.99
C ASP A 260 -42.92 26.59 1.82
N VAL A 261 -42.16 27.68 1.82
CA VAL A 261 -42.29 28.82 0.89
C VAL A 261 -41.12 28.94 -0.08
N LYS A 262 -40.02 28.23 0.18
CA LYS A 262 -38.82 28.19 -0.66
C LYS A 262 -38.30 26.76 -0.76
N GLY A 263 -37.83 26.38 -1.94
CA GLY A 263 -37.02 25.18 -2.11
C GLY A 263 -35.59 25.45 -1.65
N CYS A 264 -34.96 24.46 -1.02
CA CYS A 264 -33.63 24.61 -0.44
C CYS A 264 -32.74 23.41 -0.74
N PHE A 265 -31.48 23.69 -1.09
CA PHE A 265 -30.48 22.69 -1.40
C PHE A 265 -29.11 23.12 -0.89
N GLY A 266 -28.40 22.22 -0.22
CA GLY A 266 -27.13 22.53 0.46
C GLY A 266 -26.03 21.53 0.17
N LEU A 267 -24.78 22.00 0.33
CA LEU A 267 -23.58 21.16 0.25
C LEU A 267 -23.65 20.02 1.30
N GLN A 268 -22.95 18.90 1.06
CA GLN A 268 -22.98 17.70 1.93
C GLN A 268 -24.26 16.87 1.84
N GLY A 269 -24.86 16.75 0.66
CA GLY A 269 -25.88 15.74 0.45
C GLY A 269 -27.32 16.17 0.69
N GLY A 270 -27.57 17.46 0.95
CA GLY A 270 -28.89 18.02 1.26
C GLY A 270 -29.36 17.84 2.71
N THR A 271 -28.76 16.93 3.49
CA THR A 271 -29.15 16.71 4.90
C THR A 271 -28.81 17.89 5.81
N CYS A 272 -27.81 18.68 5.43
CA CYS A 272 -27.39 19.87 6.18
C CYS A 272 -28.51 20.92 6.32
N VAL A 273 -29.50 20.93 5.41
CA VAL A 273 -30.60 21.91 5.42
C VAL A 273 -31.48 21.69 6.64
N GLN A 274 -31.77 20.43 6.99
CA GLN A 274 -32.56 20.07 8.16
C GLN A 274 -31.77 20.26 9.46
N GLU A 275 -30.45 20.08 9.40
CA GLU A 275 -29.54 20.22 10.54
C GLU A 275 -29.11 21.67 10.80
N GLY A 276 -29.35 22.59 9.86
CA GLY A 276 -28.90 23.98 9.97
C GLY A 276 -27.39 24.18 9.81
N SER A 277 -26.71 23.22 9.19
CA SER A 277 -25.25 23.06 9.27
C SER A 277 -24.53 23.19 7.92
N CYS A 278 -25.23 23.68 6.87
CA CYS A 278 -24.66 23.74 5.52
C CYS A 278 -23.44 24.67 5.46
N SER A 279 -22.40 24.26 4.76
CA SER A 279 -21.25 25.12 4.47
C SER A 279 -21.51 26.09 3.31
N ALA A 280 -22.40 25.69 2.39
CA ALA A 280 -23.06 26.58 1.44
C ALA A 280 -24.42 26.01 1.05
N MET A 281 -25.32 26.88 0.61
CA MET A 281 -26.67 26.52 0.16
C MET A 281 -27.21 27.47 -0.89
N VAL A 282 -28.18 26.97 -1.64
CA VAL A 282 -29.06 27.73 -2.50
C VAL A 282 -30.50 27.59 -2.00
N THR A 283 -31.22 28.71 -2.00
CA THR A 283 -32.69 28.71 -1.90
C THR A 283 -33.26 29.28 -3.18
N TYR A 284 -34.47 28.85 -3.52
CA TYR A 284 -35.20 29.36 -4.66
C TYR A 284 -36.69 29.48 -4.35
N ALA A 285 -37.31 30.51 -4.95
CA ALA A 285 -38.74 30.76 -4.83
C ALA A 285 -39.30 31.34 -6.13
N VAL A 286 -40.50 30.90 -6.50
CA VAL A 286 -41.22 31.41 -7.66
C VAL A 286 -42.12 32.57 -7.24
N LYS A 287 -41.95 33.73 -7.88
CA LYS A 287 -42.79 34.92 -7.70
C LYS A 287 -43.41 35.32 -9.04
N GLY A 288 -44.46 34.60 -9.45
CA GLY A 288 -45.11 34.79 -10.75
C GLY A 288 -44.19 34.36 -11.89
N GLN A 289 -43.78 35.30 -12.74
CA GLN A 289 -42.88 35.06 -13.90
C GLN A 289 -41.38 35.23 -13.56
N ARG A 290 -41.05 35.37 -12.28
CA ARG A 290 -39.69 35.66 -11.80
C ARG A 290 -39.27 34.64 -10.77
N TYR A 291 -38.00 34.29 -10.82
CA TYR A 291 -37.37 33.34 -9.91
C TYR A 291 -36.40 34.12 -9.03
N GLU A 292 -36.61 34.03 -7.72
CA GLU A 292 -35.72 34.63 -6.73
C GLU A 292 -34.81 33.53 -6.18
N PHE A 293 -33.51 33.81 -6.16
CA PHE A 293 -32.51 32.89 -5.63
C PHE A 293 -31.72 33.56 -4.52
N GLU A 294 -31.39 32.79 -3.49
CA GLU A 294 -30.44 33.20 -2.46
C GLU A 294 -29.30 32.19 -2.44
N LEU A 295 -28.07 32.69 -2.56
CA LEU A 295 -26.86 31.90 -2.38
C LEU A 295 -26.18 32.34 -1.09
N TRP A 296 -25.75 31.35 -0.31
CA TRP A 296 -25.05 31.58 0.94
C TRP A 296 -23.91 30.60 1.14
N ALA A 297 -22.82 31.08 1.71
CA ALA A 297 -21.70 30.26 2.15
C ALA A 297 -21.09 30.83 3.44
N THR A 298 -20.63 29.94 4.31
CA THR A 298 -19.92 30.28 5.56
C THR A 298 -18.43 29.96 5.45
N ASP A 299 -17.62 30.49 6.37
CA ASP A 299 -16.15 30.34 6.37
C ASP A 299 -15.51 30.70 5.02
N THR A 300 -16.02 31.76 4.40
CA THR A 300 -15.66 32.18 3.04
C THR A 300 -14.41 33.06 3.10
N PRO A 301 -13.35 32.74 2.33
CA PRO A 301 -12.14 33.58 2.27
C PRO A 301 -12.41 34.91 1.54
N ALA A 302 -11.47 35.85 1.65
CA ALA A 302 -11.62 37.23 1.14
C ALA A 302 -11.99 37.34 -0.35
N ASN A 303 -11.56 36.37 -1.17
CA ASN A 303 -12.01 36.24 -2.55
C ASN A 303 -12.52 34.82 -2.82
N ALA A 304 -13.82 34.69 -3.08
CA ALA A 304 -14.49 33.40 -3.21
C ALA A 304 -15.76 33.51 -4.04
N TYR A 305 -16.35 32.38 -4.40
CA TYR A 305 -17.68 32.34 -4.99
C TYR A 305 -18.50 31.18 -4.43
N VAL A 306 -19.81 31.35 -4.55
CA VAL A 306 -20.80 30.28 -4.46
C VAL A 306 -21.66 30.36 -5.72
N ALA A 307 -21.94 29.22 -6.34
CA ALA A 307 -22.68 29.17 -7.59
C ALA A 307 -23.67 28.00 -7.61
N VAL A 308 -24.80 28.23 -8.29
CA VAL A 308 -25.77 27.21 -8.64
C VAL A 308 -25.81 27.03 -10.15
N ALA A 309 -25.78 25.79 -10.63
CA ALA A 309 -25.99 25.46 -12.03
C ALA A 309 -27.28 24.66 -12.24
N PHE A 310 -27.86 24.80 -13.43
CA PHE A 310 -29.06 24.11 -13.88
C PHE A 310 -28.69 23.26 -15.11
N SER A 311 -28.70 21.94 -14.94
CA SER A 311 -28.41 20.96 -16.02
C SER A 311 -29.61 20.04 -16.25
N ASP A 312 -29.72 19.53 -17.46
CA ASP A 312 -30.67 18.49 -17.83
C ASP A 312 -30.25 17.09 -17.31
N ASP A 313 -28.98 16.91 -16.91
CA ASP A 313 -28.43 15.66 -16.38
C ASP A 313 -27.61 15.87 -15.10
N ASP A 314 -27.06 14.80 -14.51
CA ASP A 314 -26.24 14.86 -13.31
C ASP A 314 -24.73 15.03 -13.59
N ILE A 315 -24.38 15.48 -14.79
CA ILE A 315 -23.02 15.75 -15.24
C ILE A 315 -22.86 17.26 -15.53
N MET A 316 -21.78 17.88 -15.06
CA MET A 316 -21.49 19.28 -15.42
C MET A 316 -21.07 19.36 -16.90
N GLY A 317 -21.84 20.07 -17.70
CA GLY A 317 -21.61 20.31 -19.13
C GLY A 317 -21.71 21.78 -19.48
N ASP A 318 -22.36 22.10 -20.59
CA ASP A 318 -22.65 23.48 -20.99
C ASP A 318 -23.91 24.01 -20.28
N ASP A 319 -23.85 24.07 -18.95
CA ASP A 319 -25.00 24.35 -18.10
C ASP A 319 -25.21 25.84 -17.88
N SER A 320 -26.44 26.22 -17.54
CA SER A 320 -26.71 27.58 -17.08
C SER A 320 -26.20 27.74 -15.65
N VAL A 321 -25.25 28.63 -15.42
CA VAL A 321 -24.70 28.91 -14.09
C VAL A 321 -25.09 30.30 -13.61
N SER A 322 -25.53 30.40 -12.35
CA SER A 322 -25.74 31.64 -11.63
C SER A 322 -24.79 31.68 -10.43
N GLU A 323 -23.94 32.71 -10.39
CA GLU A 323 -22.91 32.82 -9.35
C GLU A 323 -23.05 34.10 -8.51
N CYS A 324 -22.57 33.99 -7.27
CA CYS A 324 -22.33 35.07 -6.34
C CYS A 324 -20.83 35.08 -6.03
N THR A 325 -20.14 36.13 -6.45
CA THR A 325 -18.70 36.29 -6.30
C THR A 325 -18.40 37.35 -5.25
N LEU A 326 -17.46 37.07 -4.37
CA LEU A 326 -16.84 38.03 -3.48
C LEU A 326 -15.46 38.37 -4.04
N VAL A 327 -15.30 39.61 -4.46
CA VAL A 327 -14.00 40.14 -4.92
C VAL A 327 -13.81 41.51 -4.28
N ASN A 328 -12.65 41.73 -3.65
CA ASN A 328 -12.32 42.99 -2.97
C ASN A 328 -13.37 43.41 -1.92
N GLY A 329 -13.94 42.43 -1.20
CA GLY A 329 -14.94 42.65 -0.15
C GLY A 329 -16.35 43.01 -0.64
N ARG A 330 -16.59 42.99 -1.96
CA ARG A 330 -17.90 43.26 -2.54
C ARG A 330 -18.53 41.98 -3.10
N ALA A 331 -19.73 41.66 -2.63
CA ALA A 331 -20.54 40.59 -3.19
C ALA A 331 -21.24 41.07 -4.47
N THR A 332 -21.02 40.38 -5.58
CA THR A 332 -21.57 40.69 -6.90
C THR A 332 -22.16 39.46 -7.56
N SER A 333 -23.04 39.65 -8.53
CA SER A 333 -23.60 38.59 -9.38
C SER A 333 -23.72 39.11 -10.80
N GLY A 334 -23.60 38.22 -11.80
CA GLY A 334 -23.88 38.54 -13.21
C GLY A 334 -25.36 38.75 -13.52
N LEU A 335 -26.25 38.50 -12.55
CA LEU A 335 -27.69 38.72 -12.64
C LEU A 335 -28.11 39.97 -11.87
N LYS A 336 -29.42 40.30 -11.90
CA LYS A 336 -29.98 41.42 -11.14
C LYS A 336 -29.88 41.16 -9.65
N LEU A 337 -28.80 41.64 -9.05
CA LEU A 337 -28.53 41.55 -7.62
C LEU A 337 -29.51 42.45 -6.86
N MET A 338 -30.28 41.84 -5.96
CA MET A 338 -31.20 42.53 -5.06
C MET A 338 -30.51 42.88 -3.74
N GLU A 339 -29.61 42.00 -3.27
CA GLU A 339 -28.89 42.17 -2.01
C GLU A 339 -27.59 41.36 -2.05
N GLY A 340 -26.47 41.97 -1.67
CA GLY A 340 -25.18 41.30 -1.56
C GLY A 340 -24.52 41.70 -0.25
N LYS A 341 -24.12 40.72 0.56
CA LYS A 341 -23.54 40.94 1.90
C LYS A 341 -22.34 40.03 2.12
N TYR A 342 -21.35 40.56 2.82
CA TYR A 342 -20.22 39.80 3.31
C TYR A 342 -19.87 40.23 4.73
N ASN A 343 -20.30 39.44 5.71
CA ASN A 343 -20.12 39.73 7.13
C ASN A 343 -19.60 38.48 7.84
N ASP A 344 -18.55 38.63 8.66
CA ASP A 344 -18.00 37.56 9.51
C ASP A 344 -17.70 36.25 8.74
N GLY A 345 -17.12 36.37 7.54
CA GLY A 345 -16.81 35.23 6.68
C GLY A 345 -18.03 34.61 5.98
N ASN A 346 -19.23 35.18 6.13
CA ASN A 346 -20.42 34.70 5.44
C ASN A 346 -20.69 35.51 4.18
N LEU A 347 -20.66 34.85 3.02
CA LEU A 347 -21.07 35.42 1.74
C LEU A 347 -22.55 35.15 1.53
N TYR A 348 -23.32 36.20 1.20
CA TYR A 348 -24.74 36.10 0.87
C TYR A 348 -25.06 36.96 -0.36
N CYS A 349 -25.77 36.37 -1.33
CA CYS A 349 -26.38 37.11 -2.43
C CYS A 349 -27.83 36.70 -2.60
N ARG A 350 -28.71 37.68 -2.78
CA ARG A 350 -30.06 37.50 -3.30
C ARG A 350 -30.16 38.14 -4.67
N PHE A 351 -30.60 37.40 -5.68
CA PHE A 351 -30.76 37.91 -7.04
C PHE A 351 -32.05 37.41 -7.70
N GLU A 352 -32.49 38.16 -8.70
CA GLU A 352 -33.67 37.87 -9.50
C GLU A 352 -33.24 37.35 -10.87
N ARG A 353 -33.86 36.26 -11.31
CA ARG A 353 -33.69 35.65 -12.64
C ARG A 353 -35.02 35.57 -13.38
N GLN A 354 -34.99 35.83 -14.69
CA GLN A 354 -36.14 35.66 -15.58
C GLN A 354 -36.45 34.18 -15.83
N ALA A 355 -37.72 33.86 -16.11
CA ALA A 355 -38.16 32.50 -16.41
C ALA A 355 -37.46 31.90 -17.64
N GLN A 356 -37.24 32.70 -18.68
CA GLN A 356 -36.53 32.31 -19.88
C GLN A 356 -35.31 33.21 -20.08
N LEU A 357 -34.16 32.60 -20.34
CA LEU A 357 -32.91 33.29 -20.62
C LEU A 357 -32.29 32.72 -21.89
N VAL A 358 -31.92 33.59 -22.82
CA VAL A 358 -31.25 33.20 -24.06
C VAL A 358 -29.82 33.73 -24.01
N ILE A 359 -28.84 32.82 -24.05
CA ILE A 359 -27.41 33.16 -24.10
C ILE A 359 -26.81 32.39 -25.27
N ALA A 360 -26.23 33.11 -26.24
CA ALA A 360 -25.53 32.54 -27.39
C ALA A 360 -26.28 31.35 -28.04
N ASP A 361 -27.55 31.57 -28.39
CA ASP A 361 -28.47 30.61 -29.02
C ASP A 361 -28.93 29.41 -28.18
N LYS A 362 -28.57 29.36 -26.89
CA LYS A 362 -29.13 28.38 -25.93
C LYS A 362 -30.28 28.99 -25.13
N HIS A 363 -31.42 28.29 -25.13
CA HIS A 363 -32.63 28.65 -24.41
C HIS A 363 -32.69 27.92 -23.07
N PHE A 364 -32.59 28.67 -21.97
CA PHE A 364 -32.74 28.15 -20.63
C PHE A 364 -34.11 28.54 -20.07
N ASP A 365 -34.97 27.56 -19.81
CA ASP A 365 -36.33 27.75 -19.31
C ASP A 365 -36.46 27.19 -17.89
N MET A 366 -36.62 28.07 -16.90
CA MET A 366 -36.72 27.76 -15.47
C MET A 366 -38.04 27.07 -15.08
N ALA A 367 -39.02 26.97 -15.98
CA ALA A 367 -40.23 26.19 -15.74
C ALA A 367 -40.00 24.68 -15.90
N LYS A 368 -38.90 24.27 -16.55
CA LYS A 368 -38.49 22.87 -16.65
C LYS A 368 -37.89 22.36 -15.35
N GLU A 369 -37.79 21.03 -15.24
CA GLU A 369 -37.08 20.38 -14.15
C GLU A 369 -35.59 20.25 -14.51
N TYR A 370 -34.71 20.60 -13.56
CA TYR A 370 -33.26 20.49 -13.74
C TYR A 370 -32.60 19.80 -12.56
N HIS A 371 -31.45 19.18 -12.81
CA HIS A 371 -30.49 18.89 -11.76
C HIS A 371 -29.85 20.18 -11.29
N LEU A 372 -29.90 20.44 -9.97
CA LEU A 372 -29.26 21.61 -9.37
C LEU A 372 -27.87 21.22 -8.89
N PHE A 373 -26.86 21.87 -9.44
CA PHE A 373 -25.49 21.76 -8.96
C PHE A 373 -25.22 22.92 -8.04
N LEU A 374 -24.61 22.65 -6.90
CA LEU A 374 -24.17 23.68 -5.98
C LEU A 374 -22.67 23.50 -5.75
N ALA A 375 -21.93 24.60 -5.92
CA ALA A 375 -20.49 24.61 -5.75
C ALA A 375 -20.02 25.90 -5.05
N ARG A 376 -18.87 25.80 -4.37
CA ARG A 376 -18.12 26.97 -3.90
C ARG A 376 -16.63 26.82 -4.15
N GLY A 377 -15.94 27.93 -4.32
CA GLY A 377 -14.50 27.92 -4.55
C GLY A 377 -13.85 29.30 -4.45
N PRO A 378 -12.53 29.38 -4.68
CA PRO A 378 -11.81 30.64 -4.74
C PRO A 378 -12.22 31.47 -5.96
N ALA A 379 -12.25 32.80 -5.80
CA ALA A 379 -12.44 33.75 -6.89
C ALA A 379 -11.22 34.67 -7.02
N SER A 380 -11.08 35.31 -8.17
CA SER A 380 -10.06 36.31 -8.47
C SER A 380 -10.65 37.42 -9.33
N ASP A 381 -9.90 38.51 -9.55
CA ASP A 381 -10.32 39.60 -10.45
C ASP A 381 -10.52 39.13 -11.90
N ASN A 382 -9.86 38.03 -12.31
CA ASN A 382 -9.98 37.45 -13.65
C ASN A 382 -11.05 36.35 -13.75
N GLY A 383 -11.90 36.20 -12.72
CA GLY A 383 -13.00 35.24 -12.69
C GLY A 383 -12.87 34.17 -11.61
N ILE A 384 -13.73 33.16 -11.69
CA ILE A 384 -13.83 32.07 -10.71
C ILE A 384 -12.87 30.92 -11.04
N SER A 385 -12.35 30.25 -10.01
CA SER A 385 -11.46 29.10 -10.17
C SER A 385 -12.20 27.76 -10.08
N TYR A 386 -11.56 26.69 -10.54
CA TYR A 386 -12.11 25.34 -10.49
C TYR A 386 -12.36 24.85 -9.05
N HIS A 387 -13.50 24.22 -8.80
CA HIS A 387 -13.90 23.67 -7.51
C HIS A 387 -13.82 22.13 -7.53
N ASP A 388 -12.92 21.52 -6.75
CA ASP A 388 -12.70 20.06 -6.79
C ASP A 388 -13.53 19.29 -5.72
N ARG A 389 -13.59 19.82 -4.49
CA ARG A 389 -14.11 19.11 -3.30
C ARG A 389 -15.42 19.66 -2.76
N GLN A 390 -15.77 20.91 -3.06
CA GLN A 390 -16.91 21.59 -2.46
C GLN A 390 -18.05 21.70 -3.48
N LYS A 391 -18.58 20.55 -3.90
CA LYS A 391 -19.69 20.45 -4.86
C LYS A 391 -20.69 19.36 -4.51
N THR A 392 -21.91 19.50 -5.00
CA THR A 392 -22.97 18.50 -4.89
C THR A 392 -24.00 18.70 -6.00
N VAL A 393 -24.73 17.65 -6.37
CA VAL A 393 -25.83 17.68 -7.36
C VAL A 393 -27.08 17.05 -6.75
N THR A 394 -28.28 17.51 -7.12
CA THR A 394 -29.54 16.90 -6.68
C THR A 394 -29.66 15.46 -7.17
N ALA A 395 -30.29 14.59 -6.36
CA ALA A 395 -30.47 13.17 -6.69
C ALA A 395 -31.40 12.91 -7.87
N ARG A 396 -32.25 13.89 -8.19
CA ARG A 396 -33.22 13.88 -9.28
C ARG A 396 -33.34 15.28 -9.86
N SER A 397 -33.97 15.40 -11.02
CA SER A 397 -34.45 16.66 -11.55
C SER A 397 -35.48 17.28 -10.61
N VAL A 398 -35.41 18.60 -10.49
CA VAL A 398 -36.19 19.40 -9.54
C VAL A 398 -36.93 20.48 -10.31
N SER A 399 -38.24 20.55 -10.11
CA SER A 399 -39.00 21.72 -10.51
C SER A 399 -38.73 22.85 -9.52
N LEU A 400 -38.38 24.04 -10.01
CA LEU A 400 -38.18 25.21 -9.16
C LEU A 400 -39.47 25.72 -8.48
N ALA A 401 -40.64 25.19 -8.87
CA ALA A 401 -41.90 25.41 -8.18
C ALA A 401 -42.07 24.51 -6.94
N GLU A 402 -41.26 23.46 -6.81
CA GLU A 402 -41.28 22.55 -5.65
C GLU A 402 -40.55 23.20 -4.46
N THR A 403 -41.20 23.27 -3.29
CA THR A 403 -40.62 23.90 -2.09
C THR A 403 -39.91 22.92 -1.16
N GLY A 404 -39.89 21.62 -1.46
CA GLY A 404 -39.28 20.58 -0.63
C GLY A 404 -37.74 20.60 -0.59
N SER A 405 -37.16 20.04 0.47
CA SER A 405 -35.71 19.80 0.52
C SER A 405 -35.34 18.64 -0.42
N VAL A 406 -34.51 18.90 -1.42
CA VAL A 406 -34.10 17.87 -2.38
C VAL A 406 -32.81 17.20 -1.90
N GLY A 407 -32.83 15.87 -1.75
CA GLY A 407 -31.64 15.10 -1.43
C GLY A 407 -30.60 15.16 -2.54
N ALA A 408 -29.31 15.03 -2.22
CA ALA A 408 -28.27 14.98 -3.25
C ALA A 408 -28.05 13.57 -3.81
N SER A 409 -27.58 13.50 -5.06
CA SER A 409 -27.08 12.25 -5.65
C SER A 409 -25.89 11.77 -4.84
N LYS A 410 -26.04 10.60 -4.18
CA LYS A 410 -24.94 9.93 -3.53
C LYS A 410 -24.29 9.07 -4.60
N GLY A 411 -23.05 9.37 -4.99
CA GLY A 411 -22.20 8.55 -5.89
C GLY A 411 -21.87 7.17 -5.32
N THR A 412 -22.91 6.43 -4.97
CA THR A 412 -22.90 5.17 -4.23
C THR A 412 -22.41 4.06 -5.14
N LEU A 413 -22.77 4.11 -6.41
CA LEU A 413 -22.28 3.20 -7.44
C LEU A 413 -20.79 3.40 -7.70
N VAL A 414 -20.28 4.65 -7.74
CA VAL A 414 -18.82 4.92 -7.83
C VAL A 414 -18.07 4.33 -6.62
N LYS A 415 -18.60 4.52 -5.41
CA LYS A 415 -17.99 3.95 -4.18
C LYS A 415 -18.03 2.42 -4.19
N LEU A 416 -19.13 1.83 -4.64
CA LEU A 416 -19.29 0.39 -4.77
C LEU A 416 -18.34 -0.19 -5.83
N HIS A 417 -18.20 0.48 -6.98
CA HIS A 417 -17.21 0.15 -8.01
C HIS A 417 -15.81 0.09 -7.41
N GLY A 418 -15.39 1.15 -6.70
CA GLY A 418 -14.08 1.18 -6.04
C GLY A 418 -13.89 0.05 -5.02
N ALA A 419 -14.89 -0.21 -4.17
CA ALA A 419 -14.83 -1.27 -3.17
C ALA A 419 -14.69 -2.67 -3.79
N LEU A 420 -15.46 -2.95 -4.86
CA LEU A 420 -15.40 -4.23 -5.58
C LEU A 420 -14.06 -4.40 -6.30
N MET A 421 -13.51 -3.33 -6.90
CA MET A 421 -12.19 -3.38 -7.55
C MET A 421 -11.07 -3.63 -6.53
N VAL A 422 -11.13 -3.04 -5.33
CA VAL A 422 -10.17 -3.34 -4.25
C VAL A 422 -10.27 -4.81 -3.82
N ALA A 423 -11.48 -5.32 -3.60
CA ALA A 423 -11.69 -6.73 -3.24
C ALA A 423 -11.19 -7.69 -4.33
N ALA A 424 -11.40 -7.36 -5.60
CA ALA A 424 -10.93 -8.15 -6.73
C ALA A 424 -9.40 -8.18 -6.80
N TRP A 425 -8.76 -7.00 -6.85
CA TRP A 425 -7.34 -6.89 -7.21
C TRP A 425 -6.39 -7.01 -6.02
N MET A 426 -6.72 -6.40 -4.88
CA MET A 426 -5.84 -6.41 -3.71
C MET A 426 -5.94 -7.72 -2.94
N PHE A 427 -7.14 -8.28 -2.87
CA PHE A 427 -7.40 -9.51 -2.11
C PHE A 427 -7.45 -10.74 -3.01
N ALA A 428 -8.50 -10.92 -3.80
CA ALA A 428 -8.75 -12.18 -4.50
C ALA A 428 -7.63 -12.52 -5.50
N ALA A 429 -7.21 -11.57 -6.33
CA ALA A 429 -6.16 -11.76 -7.33
C ALA A 429 -4.80 -12.05 -6.68
N SER A 430 -4.41 -11.24 -5.70
CA SER A 430 -3.15 -11.39 -4.95
C SER A 430 -3.06 -12.75 -4.25
N CYS A 431 -4.12 -13.15 -3.54
CA CYS A 431 -4.19 -14.46 -2.89
C CYS A 431 -4.11 -15.60 -3.92
N GLY A 432 -4.85 -15.49 -5.03
CA GLY A 432 -4.84 -16.53 -6.07
C GLY A 432 -3.47 -16.69 -6.75
N ILE A 433 -2.73 -15.60 -6.98
CA ILE A 433 -1.35 -15.66 -7.49
C ILE A 433 -0.40 -16.29 -6.45
N LEU A 434 -0.56 -15.92 -5.18
CA LEU A 434 0.24 -16.45 -4.08
C LEU A 434 0.08 -17.98 -3.94
N PHE A 435 -1.14 -18.49 -4.00
CA PHE A 435 -1.39 -19.94 -4.03
C PHE A 435 -0.73 -20.62 -5.23
N ALA A 436 -0.89 -20.02 -6.42
CA ALA A 436 -0.28 -20.57 -7.63
C ALA A 436 1.25 -20.51 -7.64
N ARG A 437 1.89 -19.64 -6.85
CA ARG A 437 3.35 -19.50 -6.85
C ARG A 437 4.03 -20.31 -5.75
N TYR A 438 3.52 -20.23 -4.53
CA TYR A 438 4.23 -20.77 -3.35
C TYR A 438 3.64 -22.08 -2.83
N PHE A 439 2.34 -22.34 -3.04
CA PHE A 439 1.66 -23.48 -2.45
C PHE A 439 1.67 -24.74 -3.33
N ARG A 440 2.37 -24.71 -4.48
CA ARG A 440 2.55 -25.89 -5.34
C ARG A 440 3.27 -27.04 -4.65
N LEU A 441 4.19 -26.73 -3.73
CA LEU A 441 5.04 -27.71 -3.03
C LEU A 441 4.60 -27.98 -1.58
N THR A 442 3.68 -27.18 -1.04
CA THR A 442 3.24 -27.29 0.37
C THR A 442 2.13 -28.33 0.56
N TRP A 443 1.32 -28.58 -0.47
CA TRP A 443 0.17 -29.49 -0.40
C TRP A 443 0.31 -30.70 -1.31
N VAL A 444 1.54 -31.21 -1.43
CA VAL A 444 1.83 -32.43 -2.18
C VAL A 444 1.07 -33.61 -1.56
N GLY A 445 0.33 -34.35 -2.38
CA GLY A 445 -0.50 -35.49 -1.93
C GLY A 445 -1.90 -35.14 -1.43
N LYS A 446 -2.25 -33.86 -1.28
CA LYS A 446 -3.64 -33.44 -0.96
C LYS A 446 -4.36 -32.97 -2.23
N GLN A 447 -5.33 -33.77 -2.67
CA GLN A 447 -6.14 -33.49 -3.85
C GLN A 447 -7.61 -33.34 -3.47
N LEU A 448 -8.30 -32.43 -4.16
CA LEU A 448 -9.76 -32.28 -4.07
C LEU A 448 -10.33 -32.53 -5.47
N GLY A 449 -11.12 -33.59 -5.63
CA GLY A 449 -11.68 -33.99 -6.93
C GLY A 449 -10.60 -34.33 -7.98
N GLY A 450 -9.53 -35.01 -7.56
CA GLY A 450 -8.42 -35.45 -8.43
C GLY A 450 -7.53 -34.33 -8.96
N LYS A 451 -7.64 -33.11 -8.40
CA LYS A 451 -6.80 -31.95 -8.73
C LYS A 451 -6.04 -31.47 -7.50
N ASP A 452 -4.83 -30.97 -7.71
CA ASP A 452 -4.02 -30.41 -6.64
C ASP A 452 -4.74 -29.23 -5.97
N LEU A 453 -4.67 -29.19 -4.65
CA LEU A 453 -5.41 -28.22 -3.85
C LEU A 453 -5.08 -26.76 -4.20
N TRP A 454 -3.79 -26.46 -4.46
CA TRP A 454 -3.34 -25.13 -4.89
C TRP A 454 -4.04 -24.68 -6.18
N PHE A 455 -4.27 -25.62 -7.11
CA PHE A 455 -4.87 -25.35 -8.41
C PHE A 455 -6.36 -25.06 -8.28
N VAL A 456 -7.04 -25.78 -7.37
CA VAL A 456 -8.45 -25.54 -7.05
C VAL A 456 -8.63 -24.15 -6.44
N PHE A 457 -7.85 -23.79 -5.42
CA PHE A 457 -7.95 -22.47 -4.78
C PHE A 457 -7.57 -21.33 -5.72
N HIS A 458 -6.50 -21.48 -6.50
CA HIS A 458 -6.14 -20.51 -7.54
C HIS A 458 -7.32 -20.28 -8.50
N ARG A 459 -7.93 -21.35 -9.01
CA ARG A 459 -9.05 -21.24 -9.95
C ARG A 459 -10.27 -20.54 -9.33
N ILE A 460 -10.64 -20.89 -8.10
CA ILE A 460 -11.77 -20.26 -7.40
C ILE A 460 -11.52 -18.76 -7.22
N LEU A 461 -10.35 -18.37 -6.73
CA LEU A 461 -10.00 -16.97 -6.49
C LEU A 461 -9.89 -16.17 -7.80
N MET A 462 -9.40 -16.77 -8.88
CA MET A 462 -9.37 -16.12 -10.20
C MET A 462 -10.78 -15.93 -10.78
N ILE A 463 -11.70 -16.89 -10.59
CA ILE A 463 -13.11 -16.73 -10.99
C ILE A 463 -13.78 -15.61 -10.19
N ILE A 464 -13.57 -15.57 -8.86
CA ILE A 464 -14.08 -14.49 -8.00
C ILE A 464 -13.54 -13.14 -8.46
N THR A 465 -12.23 -13.04 -8.72
CA THR A 465 -11.60 -11.82 -9.25
C THR A 465 -12.27 -11.37 -10.55
N TRP A 466 -12.47 -12.30 -11.48
CA TRP A 466 -13.10 -12.02 -12.77
C TRP A 466 -14.54 -11.52 -12.63
N LEU A 467 -15.36 -12.21 -11.82
CA LEU A 467 -16.75 -11.82 -11.58
C LEU A 467 -16.86 -10.43 -10.92
N LEU A 468 -16.07 -10.19 -9.87
CA LEU A 468 -16.06 -8.88 -9.19
C LEU A 468 -15.61 -7.77 -10.14
N THR A 469 -14.61 -8.02 -10.97
CA THR A 469 -14.12 -7.05 -11.97
C THR A 469 -15.19 -6.74 -13.01
N VAL A 470 -15.87 -7.76 -13.56
CA VAL A 470 -16.95 -7.55 -14.55
C VAL A 470 -18.12 -6.79 -13.95
N ILE A 471 -18.57 -7.16 -12.74
CA ILE A 471 -19.66 -6.46 -12.05
C ILE A 471 -19.27 -5.00 -11.81
N ALA A 472 -18.09 -4.75 -11.22
CA ALA A 472 -17.62 -3.40 -10.95
C ALA A 472 -17.48 -2.57 -12.23
N PHE A 473 -17.00 -3.16 -13.32
CA PHE A 473 -16.89 -2.51 -14.62
C PHE A 473 -18.28 -2.11 -15.17
N VAL A 474 -19.28 -2.99 -15.11
CA VAL A 474 -20.65 -2.66 -15.54
C VAL A 474 -21.24 -1.55 -14.68
N LEU A 475 -21.06 -1.59 -13.36
CA LEU A 475 -21.62 -0.58 -12.45
C LEU A 475 -21.14 0.84 -12.76
N ILE A 476 -19.86 1.03 -13.12
CA ILE A 476 -19.34 2.37 -13.42
C ILE A 476 -19.87 2.92 -14.75
N PHE A 477 -20.12 2.08 -15.75
CA PHE A 477 -20.76 2.53 -16.99
C PHE A 477 -22.24 2.85 -16.81
N ILE A 478 -22.93 2.14 -15.91
CA ILE A 478 -24.32 2.48 -15.54
C ILE A 478 -24.36 3.86 -14.86
N GLU A 479 -23.46 4.10 -13.89
CA GLU A 479 -23.40 5.37 -13.16
C GLU A 479 -23.02 6.55 -14.07
N LEU A 480 -22.08 6.36 -15.00
CA LEU A 480 -21.63 7.45 -15.87
C LEU A 480 -22.49 7.65 -17.12
N GLY A 481 -23.43 6.74 -17.42
CA GLY A 481 -24.24 6.77 -18.64
C GLY A 481 -23.45 6.68 -19.95
N GLY A 482 -22.13 6.46 -19.90
CA GLY A 482 -21.26 6.52 -21.08
C GLY A 482 -19.77 6.60 -20.74
N TRP A 483 -18.98 7.06 -21.71
CA TRP A 483 -17.55 7.30 -21.54
C TRP A 483 -17.29 8.65 -20.85
N THR A 484 -16.21 8.74 -20.07
CA THR A 484 -15.83 10.00 -19.42
C THR A 484 -15.50 11.07 -20.45
N SER A 485 -16.04 12.28 -20.28
CA SER A 485 -15.73 13.45 -21.10
C SER A 485 -14.36 14.05 -20.80
N LEU A 486 -13.68 13.59 -19.73
CA LEU A 486 -12.38 14.08 -19.32
C LEU A 486 -11.26 13.56 -20.23
N PRO A 487 -10.30 14.41 -20.65
CA PRO A 487 -9.13 13.98 -21.40
C PRO A 487 -8.31 12.94 -20.62
N VAL A 488 -7.64 12.03 -21.35
CA VAL A 488 -6.81 10.95 -20.77
C VAL A 488 -5.68 11.50 -19.88
N THR A 489 -5.18 12.70 -20.18
CA THR A 489 -4.17 13.39 -19.36
C THR A 489 -4.68 13.73 -17.95
N THR A 490 -5.98 14.00 -17.83
CA THR A 490 -6.64 14.34 -16.57
C THR A 490 -7.24 13.11 -15.90
N ASN A 491 -7.70 12.14 -16.68
CA ASN A 491 -8.27 10.88 -16.18
C ASN A 491 -7.63 9.64 -16.85
N PRO A 492 -6.37 9.30 -16.50
CA PRO A 492 -5.72 8.10 -17.03
C PRO A 492 -6.35 6.80 -16.49
N HIS A 493 -7.13 6.87 -15.40
CA HIS A 493 -7.73 5.73 -14.74
C HIS A 493 -8.70 4.97 -15.64
N ALA A 494 -9.57 5.68 -16.38
CA ALA A 494 -10.54 5.05 -17.26
C ALA A 494 -9.88 4.16 -18.33
N VAL A 495 -8.83 4.66 -19.00
CA VAL A 495 -8.14 3.94 -20.09
C VAL A 495 -7.42 2.70 -19.57
N ILE A 496 -6.59 2.87 -18.53
CA ILE A 496 -5.84 1.75 -17.97
C ILE A 496 -6.80 0.73 -17.33
N GLY A 497 -7.91 1.18 -16.72
CA GLY A 497 -8.97 0.32 -16.22
C GLY A 497 -9.57 -0.56 -17.31
N VAL A 498 -9.88 -0.01 -18.49
CA VAL A 498 -10.33 -0.79 -19.66
C VAL A 498 -9.27 -1.79 -20.10
N VAL A 499 -8.01 -1.36 -20.27
CA VAL A 499 -6.91 -2.26 -20.68
C VAL A 499 -6.77 -3.42 -19.68
N THR A 500 -6.83 -3.12 -18.38
CA THR A 500 -6.75 -4.11 -17.31
C THR A 500 -7.91 -5.10 -17.37
N THR A 501 -9.14 -4.62 -17.56
CA THR A 501 -10.33 -5.46 -17.69
C THR A 501 -10.25 -6.36 -18.92
N VAL A 502 -9.78 -5.86 -20.06
CA VAL A 502 -9.57 -6.68 -21.28
C VAL A 502 -8.55 -7.80 -21.02
N LEU A 503 -7.40 -7.49 -20.42
CA LEU A 503 -6.40 -8.50 -20.08
C LEU A 503 -6.95 -9.54 -19.10
N ALA A 504 -7.71 -9.10 -18.08
CA ALA A 504 -8.38 -9.99 -17.14
C ALA A 504 -9.43 -10.89 -17.82
N PHE A 505 -10.15 -10.35 -18.81
CA PHE A 505 -11.19 -11.07 -19.52
C PHE A 505 -10.65 -12.16 -20.44
N ILE A 506 -9.47 -11.97 -21.03
CA ILE A 506 -8.80 -12.95 -21.89
C ILE A 506 -8.32 -14.18 -21.09
N GLN A 507 -8.04 -14.02 -19.79
CA GLN A 507 -7.41 -15.06 -18.97
C GLN A 507 -8.18 -16.40 -18.88
N PRO A 508 -9.51 -16.42 -18.62
CA PRO A 508 -10.27 -17.66 -18.63
C PRO A 508 -10.24 -18.40 -19.97
N PHE A 509 -10.26 -17.67 -21.10
CA PHE A 509 -10.18 -18.28 -22.43
C PHE A 509 -8.80 -18.93 -22.66
N MET A 510 -7.73 -18.23 -22.28
CA MET A 510 -6.38 -18.82 -22.32
C MET A 510 -6.31 -20.08 -21.45
N ALA A 511 -6.87 -20.04 -20.24
CA ALA A 511 -6.90 -21.17 -19.33
C ALA A 511 -7.74 -22.35 -19.83
N TYR A 512 -8.79 -22.09 -20.64
CA TYR A 512 -9.60 -23.12 -21.29
C TYR A 512 -8.78 -23.91 -22.32
N PHE A 513 -7.96 -23.22 -23.13
CA PHE A 513 -7.07 -23.86 -24.11
C PHE A 513 -5.77 -24.41 -23.52
N ARG A 514 -5.70 -24.60 -22.19
CA ARG A 514 -4.51 -25.09 -21.49
C ARG A 514 -4.14 -26.51 -21.93
N PRO A 515 -2.94 -26.73 -22.51
CA PRO A 515 -2.51 -28.07 -22.92
C PRO A 515 -2.28 -29.05 -21.76
N HIS A 516 -2.48 -30.34 -22.04
CA HIS A 516 -2.25 -31.43 -21.07
C HIS A 516 -0.78 -31.45 -20.58
N PRO A 517 -0.53 -31.83 -19.32
CA PRO A 517 0.83 -32.13 -18.85
C PRO A 517 1.66 -33.01 -19.80
N GLY A 518 2.90 -32.61 -20.07
CA GLY A 518 3.84 -33.35 -20.93
C GLY A 518 3.80 -33.00 -22.42
N THR A 519 2.88 -32.15 -22.89
CA THR A 519 2.81 -31.76 -24.30
C THR A 519 3.84 -30.69 -24.69
N PRO A 520 4.42 -30.72 -25.92
CA PRO A 520 5.55 -29.86 -26.30
C PRO A 520 5.22 -28.38 -26.35
N LYS A 521 3.96 -27.99 -26.62
CA LYS A 521 3.54 -26.57 -26.68
C LYS A 521 3.12 -25.99 -25.32
N ARG A 522 3.20 -26.75 -24.22
CA ARG A 522 2.73 -26.31 -22.90
C ARG A 522 3.53 -25.14 -22.32
N PHE A 523 4.81 -25.02 -22.68
CA PHE A 523 5.65 -23.90 -22.23
C PHE A 523 5.14 -22.55 -22.76
N ILE A 524 4.62 -22.52 -23.99
CA ILE A 524 4.07 -21.31 -24.63
C ILE A 524 2.87 -20.82 -23.82
N PHE A 525 1.94 -21.73 -23.51
CA PHE A 525 0.80 -21.42 -22.65
C PHE A 525 1.26 -20.89 -21.29
N ASN A 526 2.22 -21.56 -20.64
CA ASN A 526 2.68 -21.16 -19.31
C ASN A 526 3.24 -19.73 -19.30
N TRP A 527 4.06 -19.38 -20.31
CA TRP A 527 4.61 -18.02 -20.44
C TRP A 527 3.54 -16.98 -20.78
N ALA A 528 2.67 -17.28 -21.74
CA ALA A 528 1.62 -16.36 -22.15
C ALA A 528 0.62 -16.09 -21.01
N HIS A 529 0.12 -17.15 -20.36
CA HIS A 529 -0.83 -17.04 -19.24
C HIS A 529 -0.20 -16.29 -18.06
N TRP A 530 1.07 -16.59 -17.74
CA TRP A 530 1.83 -15.87 -16.72
C TRP A 530 2.01 -14.39 -17.09
N LEU A 531 2.42 -14.07 -18.31
CA LEU A 531 2.70 -12.69 -18.74
C LEU A 531 1.43 -11.85 -18.68
N VAL A 532 0.36 -12.28 -19.35
CA VAL A 532 -0.92 -11.56 -19.38
C VAL A 532 -1.46 -11.40 -17.96
N GLY A 533 -1.22 -12.37 -17.06
CA GLY A 533 -1.80 -12.39 -15.73
C GLY A 533 -1.09 -11.44 -14.79
N ASN A 534 0.24 -11.41 -14.85
CA ASN A 534 1.04 -10.46 -14.10
C ASN A 534 0.86 -9.04 -14.65
N SER A 535 0.75 -8.86 -15.98
CA SER A 535 0.44 -7.56 -16.57
C SER A 535 -0.91 -7.01 -16.08
N ALA A 536 -1.97 -7.83 -16.11
CA ALA A 536 -3.28 -7.43 -15.59
C ALA A 536 -3.21 -7.07 -14.09
N HIS A 537 -2.53 -7.88 -13.27
CA HIS A 537 -2.39 -7.61 -11.84
C HIS A 537 -1.58 -6.34 -11.53
N ILE A 538 -0.48 -6.09 -12.25
CA ILE A 538 0.33 -4.88 -12.10
C ILE A 538 -0.50 -3.64 -12.47
N LEU A 539 -1.22 -3.66 -13.58
CA LEU A 539 -2.04 -2.52 -14.00
C LEU A 539 -3.23 -2.30 -13.04
N GLY A 540 -3.87 -3.37 -12.57
CA GLY A 540 -4.95 -3.30 -11.58
C GLY A 540 -4.50 -2.87 -10.19
N SER A 541 -3.23 -3.06 -9.84
CA SER A 541 -2.67 -2.67 -8.53
C SER A 541 -2.04 -1.27 -8.48
N ARG A 542 -1.65 -0.72 -9.64
CA ARG A 542 -0.98 0.60 -9.75
C ARG A 542 -1.86 1.81 -9.45
N PHE A 543 -3.17 1.63 -9.22
CA PHE A 543 -4.11 2.73 -9.02
C PHE A 543 -4.13 3.37 -7.63
N TYR A 544 -3.53 2.74 -6.63
CA TYR A 544 -3.56 3.28 -5.27
C TYR A 544 -2.44 4.28 -4.96
N SER A 545 -1.52 4.54 -5.91
CA SER A 545 -0.40 5.48 -5.73
C SER A 545 -0.71 6.90 -6.23
N SER A 546 -1.92 7.16 -6.72
CA SER A 546 -2.30 8.42 -7.40
C SER A 546 -3.66 8.96 -6.96
N ILE A 547 -4.24 8.41 -5.89
CA ILE A 547 -5.31 9.01 -5.08
C ILE A 547 -4.65 9.51 -3.81
#